data_AF-A0A556TZA8-F1
#
_entry.id   AF-A0A556TZA8-F1
#
_cell.length_a   1.000
_cell.length_b   1.000
_cell.length_c   1.000
_cell.angle_alpha   90.00
_cell.angle_beta   90.00
_cell.angle_gamma   90.00
#
_symmetry.space_group_name_H-M   'P 1'
#
loop_
_entity.id
_entity.type
_entity.pdbx_description
1 polymer ?
#
loop_
_entity_poly.entity_id
_entity_poly.type
_entity_poly.pdbx_seq_one_letter_code
_entity_poly.pdbx_strand_id
1 'polypeptide(L)'
;MRLLIILDADPFQIVVLWNCEKSSPARSKWPSISIPLTIIEEEQKTMSRRFFPYDVIRTDAVLSLDEDSVLSTNEVDFAFIVWQSFPERIVGYPARSHYWDVIKGRWGYTSKWTNEYSMRQSCMNSFAAWFGFMPLVHSQLRLDPVLFKDQVSILRKKYRDIERL
;
A
#
# COMPACT_ATOMS: atom_id res chain seq x y z
N MET A 1 -0.63 11.43 -20.58
CA MET A 1 0.24 10.24 -20.55
C MET A 1 -0.25 9.43 -19.35
N ARG A 2 -0.07 8.11 -19.27
CA ARG A 2 -0.29 7.36 -18.01
C ARG A 2 0.72 6.24 -18.01
N LEU A 3 1.85 6.53 -17.38
CA LEU A 3 2.94 5.58 -17.18
C LEU A 3 2.70 4.92 -15.84
N LEU A 4 2.38 3.63 -15.83
CA LEU A 4 2.39 2.87 -14.59
C LEU A 4 3.71 2.14 -14.47
N ILE A 5 4.41 2.36 -13.36
CA ILE A 5 5.65 1.68 -13.04
C ILE A 5 5.34 0.61 -12.00
N ILE A 6 5.64 -0.64 -12.35
CA ILE A 6 5.71 -1.76 -11.42
C ILE A 6 7.19 -2.02 -11.16
N LEU A 7 7.60 -1.88 -9.90
CA LEU A 7 8.89 -2.38 -9.43
C LEU A 7 8.66 -3.76 -8.81
N ASP A 8 9.39 -4.72 -9.35
CA ASP A 8 9.42 -6.12 -8.92
C ASP A 8 10.71 -6.29 -8.07
N ALA A 9 10.66 -6.99 -6.92
CA ALA A 9 11.75 -7.02 -5.95
C ALA A 9 12.60 -8.31 -5.99
N ASP A 10 13.89 -8.13 -6.31
CA ASP A 10 15.01 -9.10 -6.37
C ASP A 10 14.81 -10.40 -7.21
N PRO A 11 15.43 -10.49 -8.40
CA PRO A 11 16.17 -9.44 -9.07
C PRO A 11 15.21 -8.31 -9.48
N PHE A 12 15.59 -7.07 -9.15
CA PHE A 12 14.74 -5.91 -9.43
C PHE A 12 14.53 -5.73 -10.94
N GLN A 13 13.28 -5.67 -11.37
CA GLN A 13 12.93 -5.25 -12.73
C GLN A 13 11.90 -4.12 -12.70
N ILE A 14 11.95 -3.30 -13.75
CA ILE A 14 10.96 -2.27 -14.01
C ILE A 14 10.02 -2.78 -15.10
N VAL A 15 8.74 -2.87 -14.79
CA VAL A 15 7.69 -3.11 -15.78
C VAL A 15 6.90 -1.82 -15.96
N VAL A 16 6.93 -1.31 -17.18
CA VAL A 16 6.15 -0.14 -17.60
C VAL A 16 4.91 -0.63 -18.32
N LEU A 17 3.72 -0.31 -17.77
CA LEU A 17 2.48 -0.48 -18.52
C LEU A 17 2.22 0.80 -19.30
N TRP A 18 2.30 0.70 -20.62
CA TRP A 18 2.16 1.83 -21.52
C TRP A 18 0.68 2.04 -21.88
N ASN A 19 0.00 2.89 -21.10
CA ASN A 19 -1.41 3.18 -21.27
C ASN A 19 -1.64 4.49 -22.06
N CYS A 20 -1.02 4.62 -23.24
CA CYS A 20 -1.19 5.77 -24.13
C CYS A 20 -1.66 5.32 -25.51
N GLU A 21 -2.53 6.10 -26.16
CA GLU A 21 -2.98 5.83 -27.53
C GLU A 21 -1.82 5.80 -28.54
N LYS A 22 -0.84 6.68 -28.34
CA LYS A 22 0.40 6.71 -29.13
C LYS A 22 1.31 5.54 -28.77
N SER A 23 2.08 5.05 -29.72
CA SER A 23 3.09 4.01 -29.48
C SER A 23 4.14 4.46 -28.47
N SER A 24 4.77 3.50 -27.78
CA SER A 24 5.85 3.83 -26.84
C SER A 24 7.07 4.43 -27.57
N PRO A 25 7.85 5.29 -26.90
CA PRO A 25 9.10 5.80 -27.44
C PRO A 25 10.06 4.67 -27.78
N ALA A 26 10.85 4.85 -28.84
CA ALA A 26 11.95 3.95 -29.18
C ALA A 26 12.89 3.74 -27.98
N ARG A 27 13.47 2.54 -27.86
CA ARG A 27 14.32 2.14 -26.71
C ARG A 27 15.44 3.14 -26.40
N SER A 28 15.98 3.82 -27.41
CA SER A 28 17.01 4.86 -27.27
C SER A 28 16.60 6.09 -26.48
N LYS A 29 15.29 6.36 -26.33
CA LYS A 29 14.76 7.47 -25.53
C LYS A 29 14.55 7.12 -24.06
N TRP A 30 14.65 5.84 -23.71
CA TRP A 30 14.54 5.38 -22.33
C TRP A 30 15.89 5.51 -21.62
N PRO A 31 15.90 5.76 -20.30
CA PRO A 31 17.15 5.87 -19.56
C PRO A 31 17.95 4.57 -19.65
N SER A 32 19.27 4.70 -19.79
CA SER A 32 20.17 3.56 -19.69
C SER A 32 20.27 3.16 -18.23
N ILE A 33 19.69 2.00 -17.91
CA ILE A 33 19.66 1.45 -16.56
C ILE A 33 20.23 0.04 -16.58
N SER A 34 20.85 -0.37 -15.47
CA SER A 34 21.44 -1.71 -15.30
C SER A 34 20.40 -2.79 -15.02
N ILE A 35 19.21 -2.41 -14.56
CA ILE A 35 18.12 -3.32 -14.25
C ILE A 35 17.24 -3.58 -15.49
N PRO A 36 16.66 -4.78 -15.64
CA PRO A 36 15.74 -5.06 -16.73
C PRO A 36 14.56 -4.07 -16.75
N LEU A 37 14.30 -3.50 -17.93
CA LEU A 37 13.15 -2.65 -18.20
C LEU A 37 12.29 -3.30 -19.29
N THR A 38 11.07 -3.68 -18.95
CA THR A 38 10.06 -4.24 -19.85
C THR A 38 8.96 -3.22 -20.07
N ILE A 39 8.53 -3.03 -21.32
CA ILE A 39 7.42 -2.14 -21.67
C ILE A 39 6.31 -3.02 -22.24
N ILE A 40 5.12 -2.96 -21.63
CA ILE A 40 3.94 -3.69 -22.06
C ILE A 40 2.97 -2.71 -22.70
N GLU A 41 2.74 -2.88 -24.01
CA GLU A 41 1.74 -2.16 -24.78
C GLU A 41 0.54 -3.09 -25.01
N GLU A 42 -0.57 -2.83 -24.31
CA GLU A 42 -1.81 -3.59 -24.46
C GLU A 42 -2.73 -2.96 -25.51
N GLU A 43 -3.52 -3.80 -26.20
CA GLU A 43 -4.55 -3.34 -27.12
C GLU A 43 -5.69 -2.60 -26.38
N GLN A 44 -6.07 -3.10 -25.20
CA GLN A 44 -7.12 -2.50 -24.36
C GLN A 44 -6.53 -1.63 -23.24
N LYS A 45 -6.67 -0.32 -23.43
CA LYS A 45 -6.12 0.74 -22.58
C LYS A 45 -7.06 1.13 -21.44
N THR A 46 -7.02 0.38 -20.33
CA THR A 46 -7.82 0.67 -19.12
C THR A 46 -6.95 0.78 -17.87
N MET A 47 -7.38 1.58 -16.88
CA MET A 47 -6.63 1.73 -15.61
C MET A 47 -6.56 0.43 -14.79
N SER A 48 -7.55 -0.44 -14.93
CA SER A 48 -7.61 -1.70 -14.18
C SER A 48 -6.59 -2.74 -14.65
N ARG A 49 -5.98 -2.57 -15.83
CA ARG A 49 -4.95 -3.48 -16.36
C ARG A 49 -3.75 -3.63 -15.44
N ARG A 50 -3.45 -2.63 -14.60
CA ARG A 50 -2.41 -2.73 -13.59
C ARG A 50 -2.56 -3.88 -12.59
N PHE A 51 -3.77 -4.40 -12.44
CA PHE A 51 -4.09 -5.52 -11.55
C PHE A 51 -4.12 -6.86 -12.29
N PHE A 52 -3.81 -6.89 -13.59
CA PHE A 52 -3.72 -8.11 -14.36
C PHE A 52 -2.44 -8.89 -13.96
N PRO A 53 -2.50 -10.22 -13.80
CA PRO A 53 -1.34 -11.02 -13.42
C PRO A 53 -0.42 -11.24 -14.63
N TYR A 54 0.50 -10.32 -14.87
CA TYR A 54 1.45 -10.40 -15.98
C TYR A 54 2.52 -11.47 -15.73
N ASP A 55 2.71 -12.41 -16.66
CA ASP A 55 3.69 -13.50 -16.56
C ASP A 55 5.16 -13.04 -16.43
N VAL A 56 5.43 -11.77 -16.81
CA VAL A 56 6.76 -11.18 -16.64
C VAL A 56 7.07 -10.89 -15.17
N ILE A 57 6.04 -10.69 -14.34
CA ILE A 57 6.18 -10.46 -12.90
C ILE A 57 6.33 -11.82 -12.24
N ARG A 58 7.48 -12.06 -11.62
CA ARG A 58 7.83 -13.37 -11.04
C ARG A 58 8.04 -13.34 -9.53
N THR A 59 7.98 -12.17 -8.94
CA THR A 59 8.21 -12.02 -7.50
C THR A 59 6.91 -11.84 -6.75
N ASP A 60 7.02 -12.08 -5.44
CA ASP A 60 5.91 -11.98 -4.52
C ASP A 60 5.51 -10.52 -4.25
N ALA A 61 6.44 -9.57 -4.46
CA ALA A 61 6.25 -8.15 -4.14
C ALA A 61 6.14 -7.29 -5.39
N VAL A 62 5.08 -6.48 -5.43
CA VAL A 62 4.80 -5.54 -6.52
C VAL A 62 4.64 -4.14 -5.94
N LEU A 63 5.58 -3.24 -6.23
CA LEU A 63 5.41 -1.82 -5.95
C LEU A 63 4.78 -1.15 -7.17
N SER A 64 3.53 -0.72 -7.02
CA SER A 64 2.73 -0.17 -8.11
C SER A 64 2.56 1.35 -7.95
N LEU A 65 3.10 2.15 -8.87
CA LEU A 65 3.12 3.62 -8.79
C LEU A 65 2.33 4.27 -9.92
N ASP A 66 1.59 5.32 -9.59
CA ASP A 66 0.99 6.23 -10.57
C ASP A 66 2.05 7.17 -11.16
N GLU A 67 1.76 7.77 -12.32
CA GLU A 67 2.73 8.62 -13.06
C GLU A 67 3.16 9.90 -12.33
N ASP A 68 2.35 10.35 -11.38
CA ASP A 68 2.54 11.53 -10.55
C ASP A 68 2.97 11.18 -9.12
N SER A 69 3.17 9.89 -8.84
CA SER A 69 3.66 9.43 -7.54
C SER A 69 5.13 9.78 -7.37
N VAL A 70 5.44 10.52 -6.31
CA VAL A 70 6.81 10.84 -5.91
C VAL A 70 7.07 10.16 -4.58
N LEU A 71 7.96 9.17 -4.58
CA LEU A 71 8.48 8.51 -3.39
C LEU A 71 10.00 8.60 -3.38
N SER A 72 10.57 8.87 -2.22
CA SER A 72 12.01 8.75 -1.99
C SER A 72 12.44 7.29 -1.92
N THR A 73 13.73 7.03 -2.13
CA THR A 73 14.31 5.67 -1.98
C THR A 73 14.08 5.12 -0.58
N ASN A 74 14.21 5.97 0.45
CA ASN A 74 13.98 5.59 1.85
C ASN A 74 12.52 5.16 2.09
N GLU A 75 11.56 5.79 1.43
CA GLU A 75 10.15 5.40 1.52
C GLU A 75 9.91 4.05 0.82
N VAL A 76 10.47 3.86 -0.37
CA VAL A 76 10.37 2.57 -1.07
C VAL A 76 10.97 1.43 -0.24
N ASP A 77 12.18 1.63 0.30
CA ASP A 77 12.87 0.64 1.13
C ASP A 77 12.07 0.32 2.40
N PHE A 78 11.56 1.35 3.06
CA PHE A 78 10.72 1.19 4.25
C PHE A 78 9.44 0.43 3.96
N ALA A 79 8.71 0.79 2.90
CA ALA A 79 7.48 0.13 2.50
C ALA A 79 7.74 -1.35 2.16
N PHE A 80 8.86 -1.66 1.50
CA PHE A 80 9.24 -3.04 1.20
C PHE A 80 9.57 -3.83 2.47
N ILE A 81 10.30 -3.26 3.42
CA ILE A 81 10.58 -3.90 4.73
C ILE A 81 9.29 -4.19 5.50
N VAL A 82 8.34 -3.25 5.48
CA VAL A 82 7.02 -3.44 6.10
C VAL A 82 6.25 -4.56 5.38
N TRP A 83 6.24 -4.57 4.04
CA TRP A 83 5.60 -5.63 3.25
C TRP A 83 6.22 -7.00 3.54
N GLN A 84 7.55 -7.12 3.64
CA GLN A 84 8.20 -8.38 4.01
C GLN A 84 7.74 -8.93 5.37
N SER A 85 7.29 -8.06 6.29
CA SER A 85 6.77 -8.46 7.59
C SER A 85 5.30 -8.86 7.55
N PHE A 86 4.56 -8.41 6.51
CA PHE A 86 3.12 -8.63 6.32
C PHE A 86 2.81 -8.83 4.82
N PRO A 87 3.36 -9.87 4.17
CA PRO A 87 3.29 -10.03 2.71
C PRO A 87 1.86 -10.24 2.20
N GLU A 88 0.94 -10.62 3.09
CA GLU A 88 -0.49 -10.77 2.83
C GLU A 88 -1.27 -9.45 2.80
N ARG A 89 -0.62 -8.31 3.06
CA ARG A 89 -1.27 -6.99 3.18
C ARG A 89 -0.77 -6.00 2.13
N ILE A 90 -1.66 -5.09 1.74
CA ILE A 90 -1.30 -3.92 0.92
C ILE A 90 -0.59 -2.90 1.82
N VAL A 91 0.62 -2.51 1.44
CA VAL A 91 1.40 -1.45 2.10
C VAL A 91 1.45 -0.22 1.19
N GLY A 92 1.17 0.97 1.75
CA GLY A 92 1.19 2.22 1.00
C GLY A 92 0.96 3.44 1.88
N TYR A 93 1.24 4.62 1.34
CA TYR A 93 1.19 5.89 2.07
C TYR A 93 -0.19 6.58 2.06
N PRO A 94 -0.89 6.69 0.93
CA PRO A 94 -2.19 7.38 0.90
C PRO A 94 -3.29 6.48 1.46
N ALA A 95 -3.59 6.62 2.75
CA ALA A 95 -4.75 5.96 3.35
C ALA A 95 -6.06 6.59 2.85
N ARG A 96 -7.09 5.76 2.65
CA ARG A 96 -8.44 6.15 2.24
C ARG A 96 -9.44 5.41 3.11
N SER A 97 -10.62 5.99 3.30
CA SER A 97 -11.68 5.34 4.06
C SER A 97 -13.04 5.48 3.38
N HIS A 98 -13.98 4.67 3.86
CA HIS A 98 -15.38 4.76 3.50
C HIS A 98 -16.20 4.89 4.78
N TYR A 99 -17.34 5.53 4.67
CA TYR A 99 -18.26 5.76 5.78
C TYR A 99 -19.70 5.59 5.30
N TRP A 100 -20.60 5.17 6.18
CA TRP A 100 -22.01 5.08 5.84
C TRP A 100 -22.66 6.46 5.98
N ASP A 101 -23.11 7.05 4.87
CA ASP A 101 -23.87 8.31 4.87
C ASP A 101 -25.35 7.98 5.13
N VAL A 102 -25.78 8.16 6.38
CA VAL A 102 -27.14 7.84 6.83
C VAL A 102 -28.19 8.68 6.10
N ILE A 103 -27.88 9.95 5.78
CA ILE A 103 -28.80 10.86 5.10
C ILE A 103 -29.05 10.38 3.66
N LYS A 104 -28.00 9.90 2.99
CA LYS A 104 -28.09 9.40 1.62
C LYS A 104 -28.40 7.89 1.54
N GLY A 105 -28.43 7.19 2.67
CA GLY A 105 -28.60 5.74 2.74
C GLY A 105 -27.58 4.97 1.88
N ARG A 106 -26.33 5.46 1.78
CA ARG A 106 -25.30 4.83 0.93
C ARG A 106 -23.90 5.00 1.51
N TRP A 107 -22.98 4.12 1.10
CA TRP A 107 -21.56 4.29 1.40
C TRP A 107 -20.99 5.52 0.68
N GLY A 108 -20.30 6.37 1.45
CA GLY A 108 -19.48 7.46 0.98
C GLY A 108 -18.01 7.07 1.01
N TYR A 109 -17.24 7.63 0.09
CA TYR A 109 -15.78 7.51 0.05
C TYR A 109 -15.14 8.82 0.48
N THR A 110 -14.06 8.75 1.24
CA THR A 110 -13.28 9.94 1.64
C THR A 110 -11.79 9.69 1.53
N SER A 111 -11.10 10.70 1.01
CA SER A 111 -9.65 10.81 1.00
C SER A 111 -9.13 11.77 2.07
N LYS A 112 -10.01 12.29 2.93
CA LYS A 112 -9.62 13.15 4.04
C LYS A 112 -8.88 12.30 5.07
N TRP A 113 -7.79 12.84 5.59
CA TRP A 113 -7.15 12.34 6.79
C TRP A 113 -8.09 12.59 7.98
N THR A 114 -8.95 11.62 8.28
CA THR A 114 -9.84 11.69 9.45
C THR A 114 -9.21 10.91 10.62
N ASN A 115 -9.25 11.50 11.81
CA ASN A 115 -8.85 10.83 13.06
C ASN A 115 -9.86 9.76 13.53
N GLU A 116 -10.77 9.30 12.67
CA GLU A 116 -11.86 8.37 13.02
C GLU A 116 -11.37 7.03 13.58
N TYR A 117 -10.12 6.65 13.30
CA TYR A 117 -9.49 5.48 13.91
C TYR A 117 -9.23 5.66 15.42
N SER A 118 -8.98 6.88 15.92
CA SER A 118 -8.74 7.12 17.35
C SER A 118 -10.00 6.98 18.19
N MET A 119 -11.16 7.33 17.63
CA MET A 119 -12.45 7.23 18.33
C MET A 119 -12.87 5.77 18.58
N ARG A 120 -12.58 4.86 17.65
CA ARG A 120 -12.86 3.41 17.85
C ARG A 120 -12.04 2.86 19.03
N GLN A 121 -10.80 3.31 19.18
CA GLN A 121 -9.94 2.86 20.29
C GLN A 121 -10.46 3.32 21.65
N SER A 122 -10.94 4.56 21.75
CA SER A 122 -11.54 5.07 22.99
C SER A 122 -12.77 4.26 23.42
N CYS A 123 -13.67 3.93 22.49
CA CYS A 123 -14.83 3.08 22.80
C CYS A 123 -14.42 1.67 23.27
N MET A 124 -13.39 1.07 22.66
CA MET A 124 -12.88 -0.24 23.06
C MET A 124 -12.29 -0.23 24.47
N ASN A 125 -11.61 0.86 24.84
CA ASN A 125 -11.06 1.03 26.18
C ASN A 125 -12.17 1.20 27.23
N SER A 126 -13.22 1.98 26.93
CA SER A 126 -14.38 2.12 27.81
C SER A 126 -15.13 0.79 27.98
N PHE A 127 -15.26 0.02 26.90
CA PHE A 127 -15.88 -1.30 26.93
C PHE A 127 -15.08 -2.27 27.83
N ALA A 128 -13.76 -2.35 27.67
CA ALA A 128 -12.93 -3.20 28.54
C ALA A 128 -12.95 -2.75 30.01
N ALA A 129 -12.97 -1.45 30.27
CA ALA A 129 -13.09 -0.91 31.62
C ALA A 129 -14.40 -1.32 32.30
N TRP A 130 -15.51 -1.41 31.56
CA TRP A 130 -16.79 -1.86 32.11
C TRP A 130 -16.74 -3.33 32.58
N PHE A 131 -16.07 -4.20 31.82
CA PHE A 131 -15.94 -5.61 32.17
C PHE A 131 -14.78 -5.90 33.14
N GLY A 132 -13.91 -4.91 33.40
CA GLY A 132 -12.70 -5.09 34.21
C GLY A 132 -11.58 -5.87 33.52
N PHE A 133 -11.80 -6.30 32.27
CA PHE A 133 -10.85 -6.99 31.39
C PHE A 133 -11.34 -6.90 29.94
N MET A 134 -10.56 -7.36 28.96
CA MET A 134 -10.97 -7.40 27.56
C MET A 134 -11.66 -8.74 27.24
N PRO A 135 -13.01 -8.80 27.15
CA PRO A 135 -13.70 -10.08 26.94
C PRO A 135 -13.72 -10.55 25.47
N LEU A 136 -13.27 -9.73 24.52
CA LEU A 136 -13.31 -10.06 23.09
C LEU A 136 -12.17 -11.02 22.74
N VAL A 137 -12.53 -12.14 22.11
CA VAL A 137 -11.58 -13.17 21.65
C VAL A 137 -11.23 -12.90 20.19
N HIS A 138 -9.96 -13.08 19.83
CA HIS A 138 -9.44 -12.72 18.50
C HIS A 138 -10.08 -13.57 17.40
N SER A 139 -10.68 -12.92 16.38
CA SER A 139 -11.04 -13.54 15.10
C SER A 139 -9.83 -13.46 14.17
N GLN A 140 -9.54 -14.52 13.41
CA GLN A 140 -8.38 -14.61 12.50
C GLN A 140 -8.44 -13.66 11.29
N LEU A 141 -9.42 -12.77 11.20
CA LEU A 141 -9.39 -11.72 10.19
C LEU A 141 -9.81 -10.37 10.79
N ARG A 142 -8.84 -9.45 10.82
CA ARG A 142 -9.06 -8.04 11.08
C ARG A 142 -8.21 -7.22 10.10
N LEU A 143 -8.89 -6.50 9.22
CA LEU A 143 -8.30 -5.47 8.36
C LEU A 143 -8.55 -4.14 9.05
N ASP A 144 -7.56 -3.61 9.76
CA ASP A 144 -7.48 -2.18 10.07
C ASP A 144 -6.00 -1.78 10.27
N PRO A 145 -5.62 -0.57 9.79
CA PRO A 145 -4.24 -0.17 9.59
C PRO A 145 -3.67 0.38 10.90
N VAL A 146 -2.84 -0.38 11.57
CA VAL A 146 -2.16 0.09 12.79
C VAL A 146 -0.68 -0.04 12.55
N LEU A 147 -0.07 1.04 12.08
CA LEU A 147 1.38 1.23 12.17
C LEU A 147 1.73 2.65 12.65
N PHE A 148 0.87 3.25 13.49
CA PHE A 148 1.27 4.45 14.22
C PHE A 148 0.49 4.52 15.54
N LYS A 149 1.05 4.02 16.67
CA LYS A 149 2.40 4.16 17.28
C LYS A 149 3.52 3.09 17.03
N ASP A 150 3.59 2.31 15.95
CA ASP A 150 4.56 1.19 15.92
C ASP A 150 6.06 1.58 15.85
N GLN A 151 6.88 0.95 16.72
CA GLN A 151 8.35 1.05 16.75
C GLN A 151 8.97 0.30 15.56
N VAL A 152 9.02 0.97 14.41
CA VAL A 152 10.05 0.73 13.39
C VAL A 152 11.21 1.70 13.66
N SER A 153 12.39 1.29 14.03
CA SER A 153 12.45 0.33 15.09
C SER A 153 13.47 0.68 16.13
N ILE A 154 13.62 -0.09 17.22
CA ILE A 154 15.00 -0.21 17.66
C ILE A 154 15.77 -1.14 16.71
N LEU A 155 15.13 -2.09 16.01
CA LEU A 155 15.54 -2.58 14.68
C LEU A 155 14.39 -3.27 13.90
N ARG A 156 13.40 -3.95 14.52
CA ARG A 156 12.07 -4.23 13.91
C ARG A 156 10.75 -4.14 14.75
N LYS A 157 10.67 -3.80 16.04
CA LYS A 157 10.85 -4.73 17.15
C LYS A 157 9.50 -5.14 17.71
N LYS A 158 9.45 -6.37 18.19
CA LYS A 158 8.43 -7.08 18.96
C LYS A 158 8.01 -6.40 20.31
N TYR A 159 7.78 -5.07 20.35
CA TYR A 159 7.84 -4.11 21.49
C TYR A 159 9.21 -4.11 22.16
N ARG A 160 9.90 -3.00 22.45
CA ARG A 160 10.80 -3.05 23.63
C ARG A 160 10.62 -1.88 24.61
N ASP A 161 11.04 -0.64 24.35
CA ASP A 161 11.07 0.42 25.40
C ASP A 161 10.47 1.82 25.00
N ILE A 162 9.33 1.91 24.25
CA ILE A 162 8.55 3.19 24.01
C ILE A 162 7.39 3.40 24.96
N GLU A 163 7.19 2.44 25.80
CA GLU A 163 7.01 2.87 27.16
C GLU A 163 8.25 3.68 27.57
N ARG A 164 8.12 4.97 27.88
CA ARG A 164 8.82 5.57 29.05
C ARG A 164 8.04 6.73 29.69
N LEU A 165 6.94 7.17 29.07
CA LEU A 165 5.74 7.73 29.71
C LEU A 165 4.49 7.28 28.94
#